data_AF-A0AAV5CY48-F1
#
_entry.id   AF-A0AAV5CY48-F1
#
_cell.length_a   1.000
_cell.length_b   1.000
_cell.length_c   1.000
_cell.angle_alpha   90.00
_cell.angle_beta   90.00
_cell.angle_gamma   90.00
#
_symmetry.space_group_name_H-M   'P 1'
#
loop_
_entity.id
_entity.type
_entity.pdbx_description
1 polymer ?
#
loop_
_entity_poly.entity_id
_entity_poly.type
_entity_poly.pdbx_seq_one_letter_code
_entity_poly.pdbx_strand_id
1 'polypeptide(L)'
;MQHRRFTVPAKVRVMINTWAIGRDERFWEDAEEFVPERMCPGMNFAMANIEVMLVNLIHRFDWELPLGQERHDIDMTEVFGIVVHRKQKLLLVPKLCV
;
A
#
# COMPACT_ATOMS: atom_id res chain seq x y z
N MET A 1 24.75 0.30 -19.25
CA MET A 1 23.70 -0.70 -18.95
C MET A 1 23.61 -1.67 -20.10
N GLN A 2 23.63 -2.99 -19.86
CA GLN A 2 23.56 -3.99 -20.92
C GLN A 2 22.10 -4.35 -21.20
N HIS A 3 21.56 -3.87 -22.33
CA HIS A 3 20.18 -4.16 -22.71
C HIS A 3 20.09 -5.57 -23.30
N ARG A 4 19.48 -6.51 -22.58
CA ARG A 4 19.13 -7.83 -23.13
C ARG A 4 17.80 -7.70 -23.88
N ARG A 5 17.77 -8.10 -25.15
CA ARG A 5 16.53 -8.14 -25.97
C ARG A 5 15.88 -9.51 -25.83
N PHE A 6 14.57 -9.53 -25.62
CA PHE A 6 13.76 -10.74 -25.58
C PHE A 6 12.57 -10.58 -26.53
N THR A 7 12.16 -11.67 -27.17
CA THR A 7 10.95 -11.71 -28.00
C THR A 7 9.76 -12.09 -27.13
N VAL A 8 8.73 -11.24 -27.08
CA VAL A 8 7.46 -11.53 -26.40
C VAL A 8 6.43 -11.92 -27.46
N PRO A 9 5.91 -13.17 -27.47
CA PRO A 9 4.87 -13.57 -28.40
C PRO A 9 3.59 -12.73 -28.27
N ALA A 10 2.83 -12.61 -29.36
CA ALA A 10 1.56 -11.89 -29.34
C ALA A 10 0.59 -12.50 -28.30
N LYS A 11 -0.25 -11.64 -27.70
CA LYS A 11 -1.29 -11.98 -26.70
C LYS A 11 -0.77 -12.41 -25.32
N VAL A 12 0.53 -12.38 -25.06
CA VAL A 12 1.07 -12.57 -23.70
C VAL A 12 0.71 -11.37 -22.83
N ARG A 13 0.15 -11.62 -21.64
CA ARG A 13 -0.03 -10.60 -20.61
C ARG A 13 1.28 -10.41 -19.86
N VAL A 14 1.84 -9.21 -19.93
CA VAL A 14 3.01 -8.82 -19.14
C VAL A 14 2.53 -8.07 -17.90
N MET A 15 3.00 -8.51 -16.73
CA MET A 15 2.82 -7.77 -15.48
C MET A 15 4.08 -6.97 -15.21
N ILE A 16 3.92 -5.66 -14.99
CA ILE A 16 5.02 -4.80 -14.54
C ILE A 16 5.02 -4.82 -13.02
N ASN A 17 6.09 -5.30 -12.40
CA ASN A 17 6.23 -5.29 -10.94
C ASN A 17 6.61 -3.88 -10.46
N THR A 18 5.61 -3.01 -10.37
CA THR A 18 5.76 -1.63 -9.91
C THR A 18 6.27 -1.56 -8.46
N TRP A 19 5.92 -2.54 -7.61
CA TRP A 19 6.40 -2.64 -6.24
C TRP A 19 7.92 -2.79 -6.18
N ALA A 20 8.50 -3.68 -6.99
CA ALA A 20 9.94 -3.88 -7.05
C ALA A 20 10.67 -2.69 -7.66
N ILE A 21 10.10 -2.07 -8.70
CA ILE A 21 10.71 -0.90 -9.36
C ILE A 21 10.69 0.33 -8.45
N GLY A 22 9.60 0.55 -7.71
CA GLY A 22 9.45 1.70 -6.83
C GLY A 22 10.39 1.70 -5.62
N ARG A 23 10.93 0.54 -5.25
CA ARG A 23 11.90 0.34 -4.15
C ARG A 23 13.32 0.04 -4.63
N ASP A 24 13.59 0.20 -5.92
CA ASP A 24 14.90 -0.08 -6.48
C ASP A 24 15.82 1.13 -6.33
N GLU A 25 16.74 1.05 -5.37
CA GLU A 25 17.75 2.07 -5.07
C GLU A 25 18.64 2.44 -6.28
N ARG A 26 18.71 1.59 -7.31
CA ARG A 26 19.46 1.90 -8.55
C ARG A 26 18.80 2.99 -9.38
N PHE A 27 17.50 3.23 -9.17
CA PHE A 27 16.70 4.19 -9.92
C PHE A 27 16.15 5.31 -9.05
N TRP A 28 15.93 5.06 -7.75
CA TRP A 28 15.37 6.00 -6.81
C TRP A 28 16.33 6.21 -5.63
N GLU A 29 16.77 7.45 -5.39
CA GLU A 29 17.42 7.83 -4.13
C GLU A 29 16.42 7.68 -2.98
N ASP A 30 16.82 7.23 -1.80
CA ASP A 30 15.91 7.01 -0.66
C ASP A 30 14.64 6.22 -1.05
N ALA A 31 14.81 5.07 -1.71
CA ALA A 31 13.73 4.31 -2.34
C ALA A 31 12.66 3.79 -1.37
N GLU A 32 12.97 3.73 -0.07
CA GLU A 32 12.03 3.37 1.00
C GLU A 32 11.35 4.59 1.64
N GLU A 33 11.75 5.81 1.28
CA GLU A 33 11.13 7.04 1.77
C GLU A 33 9.94 7.48 0.92
N PHE A 34 8.96 8.08 1.58
CA PHE A 34 7.78 8.61 0.92
C PHE A 34 8.08 10.00 0.29
N VAL A 35 8.24 10.03 -1.04
CA VAL A 35 8.49 11.25 -1.81
C VAL A 35 7.38 11.45 -2.86
N PRO A 36 6.34 12.26 -2.56
CA PRO A 36 5.12 12.35 -3.37
C PRO A 36 5.34 12.89 -4.79
N GLU A 37 6.39 13.67 -5.03
CA GLU A 37 6.73 14.27 -6.32
C GLU A 37 7.08 13.22 -7.41
N ARG A 38 7.37 11.97 -7.01
CA ARG A 38 7.81 10.89 -7.92
C ARG A 38 6.68 10.21 -8.70
N MET A 39 5.43 10.50 -8.38
CA MET A 39 4.35 9.54 -8.62
C MET A 39 3.26 10.02 -9.58
N CYS A 40 2.30 9.12 -9.82
CA CYS A 40 1.13 9.29 -10.68
C CYS A 40 0.50 10.69 -10.57
N PRO A 41 0.01 11.29 -11.67
CA PRO A 41 -0.70 12.57 -11.63
C PRO A 41 -1.89 12.63 -10.66
N GLY A 42 -2.50 11.48 -10.35
CA GLY A 42 -3.58 11.36 -9.36
C GLY A 42 -3.13 11.35 -7.90
N MET A 43 -1.81 11.36 -7.62
CA MET A 43 -1.27 11.21 -6.26
C MET A 43 -1.73 12.34 -5.34
N ASN A 44 -1.68 13.59 -5.80
CA ASN A 44 -2.10 14.73 -4.98
C ASN A 44 -3.58 14.63 -4.55
N PHE A 45 -4.45 14.13 -5.44
CA PHE A 45 -5.84 13.88 -5.11
C PHE A 45 -5.99 12.72 -4.11
N ALA A 46 -5.25 11.63 -4.30
CA ALA A 46 -5.25 10.50 -3.37
C ALA A 46 -4.75 10.92 -1.98
N MET A 47 -3.70 11.73 -1.90
CA MET A 47 -3.15 12.27 -0.66
C MET A 47 -4.17 13.09 0.12
N ALA A 48 -4.81 14.06 -0.52
CA ALA A 48 -5.83 14.87 0.13
C ALA A 48 -7.00 14.01 0.70
N ASN A 49 -7.40 12.95 -0.02
CA ASN A 49 -8.43 12.02 0.49
C ASN A 49 -7.93 11.19 1.67
N ILE A 50 -6.72 10.62 1.57
CA ILE A 50 -6.12 9.80 2.63
C ILE A 50 -5.94 10.63 3.89
N GLU A 51 -5.44 11.86 3.80
CA GLU A 51 -5.27 12.74 4.95
C GLU A 51 -6.60 12.97 5.68
N VAL A 52 -7.65 13.35 4.96
CA VAL A 52 -8.98 13.55 5.56
C VAL A 52 -9.52 12.26 6.19
N MET A 53 -9.36 11.12 5.53
CA MET A 53 -9.79 9.83 6.07
C MET A 53 -9.02 9.47 7.35
N LEU A 54 -7.69 9.57 7.33
CA LEU A 54 -6.84 9.25 8.48
C LEU A 54 -7.10 10.19 9.64
N VAL A 55 -7.28 11.49 9.40
CA VAL A 55 -7.63 12.45 10.46
C VAL A 55 -8.93 12.05 11.13
N ASN A 56 -9.96 11.73 10.36
CA ASN A 56 -11.25 11.31 10.90
C ASN A 56 -11.19 9.98 11.66
N LEU A 57 -10.33 9.05 11.24
CA LEU A 57 -10.21 7.72 11.86
C LEU A 57 -9.31 7.73 13.10
N ILE A 58 -8.18 8.43 13.05
CA ILE A 58 -7.13 8.38 14.09
C ILE A 58 -7.39 9.41 15.20
N HIS A 59 -7.84 10.62 14.86
CA HIS A 59 -8.05 11.65 15.90
C HIS A 59 -9.37 11.52 16.65
N ARG A 60 -10.35 10.82 16.07
CA ARG A 60 -11.69 10.73 16.65
C ARG A 60 -11.95 9.42 17.37
N PHE A 61 -11.17 8.38 17.06
CA PHE A 61 -11.38 7.06 17.61
C PHE A 61 -10.08 6.42 18.10
N ASP A 62 -10.14 5.90 19.31
CA ASP A 62 -9.26 4.84 19.78
C ASP A 62 -9.75 3.52 19.20
N TRP A 63 -8.81 2.65 18.82
CA TRP A 63 -9.12 1.39 18.16
C TRP A 63 -8.76 0.21 19.03
N GLU A 64 -9.75 -0.64 19.31
CA GLU A 64 -9.57 -1.86 20.08
C GLU A 64 -9.83 -3.11 19.23
N LEU A 65 -9.23 -4.23 19.62
CA LEU A 65 -9.53 -5.52 19.04
C LEU A 65 -10.86 -6.07 19.59
N PRO A 66 -11.59 -6.88 18.81
CA PRO A 66 -12.74 -7.62 19.31
C PRO A 66 -12.40 -8.44 20.55
N LEU A 67 -13.41 -8.67 21.40
CA LEU A 67 -13.24 -9.43 22.64
C LEU A 67 -12.62 -10.81 22.35
N GLY A 68 -11.53 -11.12 23.05
CA GLY A 68 -10.82 -12.40 22.91
C GLY A 68 -9.85 -12.47 21.73
N GLN A 69 -9.59 -11.36 21.03
CA GLN A 69 -8.58 -11.28 19.97
C GLN A 69 -7.35 -10.52 20.46
N GLU A 70 -6.17 -11.06 20.18
CA GLU A 70 -4.89 -10.44 20.47
C GLU A 70 -4.20 -9.89 19.21
N ARG A 71 -3.14 -9.10 19.41
CA ARG A 71 -2.37 -8.50 18.30
C ARG A 71 -1.74 -9.53 17.38
N HIS A 72 -1.30 -10.65 17.94
CA HIS A 72 -0.64 -11.72 17.18
C HIS A 72 -1.63 -12.53 16.33
N ASP A 73 -2.92 -12.41 16.59
CA ASP A 73 -3.99 -13.02 15.78
C ASP A 73 -4.28 -12.23 14.49
N ILE A 74 -3.67 -11.04 14.33
CA ILE A 74 -3.89 -10.20 13.15
C ILE A 74 -3.01 -10.72 12.00
N ASP A 75 -3.64 -11.38 11.02
CA ASP A 75 -2.99 -11.77 9.78
C ASP A 75 -2.71 -10.55 8.89
N MET A 76 -1.42 -10.23 8.72
CA MET A 76 -0.93 -9.14 7.87
C MET A 76 -0.55 -9.61 6.46
N THR A 77 -0.77 -10.88 6.11
CA THR A 77 -0.48 -11.37 4.75
C THR A 77 -1.37 -10.68 3.71
N GLU A 78 -0.86 -10.54 2.51
CA GLU A 78 -1.47 -9.78 1.43
C GLU A 78 -1.87 -10.67 0.25
N VAL A 79 -2.85 -10.19 -0.52
CA VAL A 79 -3.20 -10.75 -1.83
C VAL A 79 -2.59 -9.86 -2.90
N PHE A 80 -1.69 -10.45 -3.70
CA PHE A 80 -1.08 -9.76 -4.83
C PHE A 80 -2.09 -9.53 -5.96
N GLY A 81 -2.05 -8.33 -6.55
CA GLY A 81 -2.95 -7.93 -7.63
C GLY A 81 -2.61 -6.51 -8.10
N ILE A 82 -3.53 -5.91 -8.87
CA ILE A 82 -3.41 -4.49 -9.28
C ILE A 82 -3.41 -3.58 -8.05
N VAL A 83 -4.25 -3.91 -7.06
CA VAL A 83 -4.27 -3.28 -5.74
C VAL A 83 -3.96 -4.35 -4.71
N VAL A 84 -2.84 -4.17 -4.01
CA VAL A 84 -2.44 -5.04 -2.90
C VAL A 84 -3.32 -4.70 -1.69
N HIS A 85 -3.87 -5.73 -1.06
CA HIS A 85 -4.69 -5.59 0.14
C HIS A 85 -4.49 -6.81 1.04
N ARG A 86 -4.82 -6.66 2.32
CA ARG A 86 -4.75 -7.76 3.27
C ARG A 86 -5.66 -8.91 2.86
N LYS A 87 -5.16 -10.13 3.01
CA LYS A 87 -5.90 -11.37 2.73
C LYS A 87 -7.12 -11.51 3.62
N GLN A 88 -7.01 -11.07 4.88
CA GLN A 88 -8.10 -11.03 5.84
C GLN A 88 -8.43 -9.58 6.22
N LYS A 89 -9.71 -9.30 6.47
CA LYS A 89 -10.17 -7.96 6.88
C LYS A 89 -9.62 -7.62 8.26
N LEU A 90 -9.23 -6.36 8.45
CA LEU A 90 -9.00 -5.82 9.78
C LEU A 90 -10.34 -5.58 10.46
N LEU A 91 -10.59 -6.24 11.58
CA LEU A 91 -11.75 -5.95 12.43
C LEU A 91 -11.26 -5.21 13.66
N LEU A 92 -11.81 -4.03 13.88
CA LEU A 92 -11.53 -3.19 15.04
C LEU A 92 -12.84 -2.59 15.54
N VAL A 93 -12.91 -2.37 16.86
CA VAL A 93 -14.02 -1.70 17.51
C VAL A 93 -13.60 -0.26 17.79
N PRO A 94 -14.29 0.75 17.21
CA PRO A 94 -13.99 2.15 17.48
C PRO A 94 -14.53 2.56 18.86
N LYS A 95 -13.72 3.28 19.63
CA LYS A 95 -14.12 4.00 20.84
C LYS A 95 -13.84 5.48 20.63
N LEU A 96 -14.78 6.35 20.98
CA LEU A 96 -14.53 7.79 20.89
C LEU A 96 -13.38 8.18 21.80
N CYS A 97 -12.38 8.88 21.26
CA CYS A 97 -11.36 9.52 22.07
C CYS A 97 -12.06 10.50 23.04
N VAL A 98 -11.75 10.42 24.34
CA VAL A 98 -12.26 11.33 25.38
C VAL A 98 -11.35 12.54 25.50
#